data_AF-A0A2G5WTK9-F1
#
_entry.id   AF-A0A2G5WTK9-F1
#
_cell.length_a   1.000
_cell.length_b   1.000
_cell.length_c   1.000
_cell.angle_alpha   90.00
_cell.angle_beta   90.00
_cell.angle_gamma   90.00
#
_symmetry.space_group_name_H-M   'P 1'
#
loop_
_entity.id
_entity.type
_entity.pdbx_description
1 polymer ?
#
loop_
_entity_poly.entity_id
_entity_poly.type
_entity_poly.pdbx_seq_one_letter_code
_entity_poly.pdbx_strand_id
1 'polypeptide(L)'
;MSENKLVAAKLLGEIYRIQKRLPDNACFVGNDVIYGLLNGVERVVNSELEDLGFISQGKEDAAIEVLNEYFTDNKMLSELKGYYDIEDKLEECGIDRSDAIRIFTLLKAEGRFERVIEKMDSSHSPSECRTFDISHWDI
;
A
#
# COMPACT_ATOMS: atom_id res chain seq x y z
N MET A 1 0.56 24.01 -9.95
CA MET A 1 -0.41 23.25 -9.13
C MET A 1 -1.84 23.37 -9.65
N SER A 2 -2.58 22.26 -9.80
CA SER A 2 -3.98 22.25 -10.29
C SER A 2 -4.98 22.67 -9.20
N GLU A 3 -6.17 23.16 -9.60
CA GLU A 3 -7.23 23.57 -8.66
C GLU A 3 -7.67 22.41 -7.76
N ASN A 4 -7.85 21.21 -8.31
CA ASN A 4 -8.20 20.01 -7.54
C ASN A 4 -7.15 19.67 -6.48
N LYS A 5 -5.86 19.83 -6.81
CA LYS A 5 -4.75 19.55 -5.88
C LYS A 5 -4.71 20.55 -4.73
N LEU A 6 -5.02 21.82 -5.00
CA LEU A 6 -5.18 22.85 -3.97
C LEU A 6 -6.37 22.58 -3.05
N VAL A 7 -7.51 22.15 -3.60
CA VAL A 7 -8.68 21.79 -2.81
C VAL A 7 -8.38 20.59 -1.91
N ALA A 8 -7.78 19.52 -2.46
CA ALA A 8 -7.37 18.35 -1.70
C ALA A 8 -6.40 18.70 -0.56
N ALA A 9 -5.40 19.54 -0.84
CA ALA A 9 -4.46 20.01 0.18
C ALA A 9 -5.16 20.75 1.32
N LYS A 10 -6.09 21.66 1.01
CA LYS A 10 -6.84 22.39 2.04
C LYS A 10 -7.71 21.47 2.89
N LEU A 11 -8.40 20.51 2.25
CA LEU A 11 -9.20 19.53 2.98
C LEU A 11 -8.34 18.68 3.93
N LEU A 12 -7.20 18.18 3.44
CA LEU A 12 -6.26 17.40 4.25
C LEU A 12 -5.70 18.22 5.42
N GLY A 13 -5.30 19.47 5.17
CA GLY A 13 -4.81 20.38 6.20
C GLY A 13 -5.88 20.67 7.28
N GLU A 14 -7.14 20.80 6.89
CA GLU A 14 -8.25 20.95 7.84
C GLU A 14 -8.50 19.69 8.67
N ILE A 15 -8.41 18.50 8.05
CA ILE A 15 -8.52 17.22 8.76
C ILE A 15 -7.43 17.10 9.81
N TYR A 16 -6.16 17.32 9.46
CA TYR A 16 -5.05 17.29 10.42
C TYR A 16 -5.23 18.31 11.54
N ARG A 17 -5.69 19.52 11.22
CA ARG A 17 -5.99 20.56 12.22
C ARG A 17 -7.08 20.13 13.20
N ILE A 18 -8.12 19.43 12.73
CA ILE A 18 -9.19 18.89 13.57
C ILE A 18 -8.66 17.75 14.44
N GLN A 19 -7.97 16.77 13.86
CA GLN A 19 -7.43 15.61 14.58
C GLN A 19 -6.47 16.04 15.71
N LYS A 20 -5.65 17.07 15.47
CA LYS A 20 -4.72 17.62 16.47
C LYS A 20 -5.40 18.29 17.67
N ARG A 21 -6.69 18.65 17.53
CA ARG A 21 -7.50 19.21 18.63
C ARG A 21 -8.27 18.13 19.40
N LEU A 22 -8.23 16.88 18.94
CA LEU A 22 -8.83 15.76 19.67
C LEU A 22 -8.00 15.43 20.92
N PRO A 23 -8.64 15.01 22.02
CA PRO A 23 -7.97 14.80 23.31
C PRO A 23 -6.85 13.76 23.28
N ASP A 24 -6.94 12.79 22.37
CA ASP A 24 -5.99 11.68 22.26
C ASP A 24 -4.77 12.01 21.37
N ASN A 25 -4.64 13.27 20.92
CA ASN A 25 -3.59 13.73 20.01
C ASN A 25 -3.40 12.79 18.80
N ALA A 26 -4.50 12.49 18.12
CA ALA A 26 -4.58 11.54 17.01
C ALA A 26 -3.82 11.99 15.74
N CYS A 27 -3.05 13.08 15.80
CA CYS A 27 -2.33 13.63 14.66
C CYS A 27 -0.89 13.98 15.03
N PHE A 28 0.05 13.19 14.54
CA PHE A 28 1.49 13.41 14.73
C PHE A 28 2.08 14.43 13.73
N VAL A 29 1.27 14.94 12.81
CA VAL A 29 1.72 15.87 11.76
C VAL A 29 2.11 17.23 12.34
N GLY A 30 3.24 17.78 11.88
CA GLY A 30 3.78 19.07 12.30
C GLY A 30 2.87 20.26 11.98
N ASN A 31 2.94 21.32 12.79
CA ASN A 31 2.16 22.55 12.53
C ASN A 31 2.58 23.25 11.22
N ASP A 32 3.83 23.08 10.83
CA ASP A 32 4.42 23.55 9.59
C ASP A 32 3.79 22.87 8.37
N VAL A 33 3.56 21.55 8.42
CA VAL A 33 2.88 20.79 7.36
C VAL A 33 1.42 21.23 7.24
N ILE A 34 0.69 21.33 8.36
CA ILE A 34 -0.69 21.83 8.38
C ILE A 34 -0.78 23.23 7.77
N TYR A 35 0.09 24.15 8.20
CA TYR A 35 0.13 25.50 7.64
C TYR A 35 0.45 25.48 6.15
N GLY A 36 1.41 24.67 5.73
CA GLY A 36 1.80 24.51 4.33
C GLY A 36 0.64 24.05 3.44
N LEU A 37 -0.11 23.05 3.89
CA LEU A 37 -1.29 22.53 3.19
C LEU A 37 -2.40 23.60 3.06
N LEU A 38 -2.74 24.27 4.17
CA LEU A 38 -3.81 25.28 4.19
C LEU A 38 -3.51 26.51 3.32
N ASN A 39 -2.22 26.83 3.13
CA ASN A 39 -1.77 27.99 2.36
C ASN A 39 -1.23 27.63 0.97
N GLY A 40 -1.31 26.35 0.55
CA GLY A 40 -0.89 25.92 -0.78
C GLY A 40 0.62 26.02 -1.02
N VAL A 41 1.44 25.77 0.00
CA VAL A 41 2.90 25.70 -0.15
C VAL A 41 3.25 24.47 -0.98
N GLU A 42 3.58 24.67 -2.25
CA GLU A 42 3.69 23.61 -3.27
C GLU A 42 4.58 22.44 -2.83
N ARG A 43 5.72 22.70 -2.18
CA ARG A 43 6.60 21.65 -1.65
C ARG A 43 5.88 20.70 -0.67
N VAL A 44 5.09 21.27 0.24
CA VAL A 44 4.33 20.51 1.26
C VAL A 44 3.16 19.79 0.61
N VAL A 45 2.48 20.44 -0.34
CA VAL A 45 1.38 19.81 -1.08
C VAL A 45 1.88 18.58 -1.85
N ASN A 46 3.05 18.68 -2.47
CA ASN A 46 3.63 17.57 -3.23
C ASN A 46 4.03 16.41 -2.32
N SER A 47 4.72 16.67 -1.20
CA SER A 47 5.13 15.60 -0.28
C SER A 47 3.94 14.83 0.31
N GLU A 48 2.82 15.51 0.59
CA GLU A 48 1.67 14.84 1.20
C GLU A 48 0.74 14.15 0.19
N LEU A 49 0.63 14.68 -1.04
CA LEU A 49 -0.35 14.19 -2.02
C LEU A 49 0.26 13.33 -3.15
N GLU A 50 1.52 13.52 -3.49
CA GLU A 50 2.17 12.77 -4.58
C GLU A 50 2.90 11.52 -4.09
N ASP A 51 3.35 11.49 -2.83
CA ASP A 51 4.03 10.33 -2.24
C ASP A 51 3.06 9.17 -1.89
N LEU A 52 1.76 9.31 -2.21
CA LEU A 52 0.76 8.24 -2.04
C LEU A 52 1.10 6.96 -2.84
N GLY A 53 1.96 7.07 -3.86
CA GLY A 53 2.46 5.92 -4.62
C GLY A 53 1.33 5.10 -5.26
N PHE A 54 0.71 5.68 -6.28
CA PHE A 54 -0.46 5.14 -6.96
C PHE A 54 -0.23 3.73 -7.53
N ILE A 55 -1.08 2.78 -7.14
CA ILE A 55 -1.18 1.46 -7.76
C ILE A 55 -2.30 1.50 -8.78
N SER A 56 -1.97 1.21 -10.04
CA SER A 56 -2.97 1.17 -11.11
C SER A 56 -3.77 -0.14 -11.06
N GLN A 57 -5.01 -0.09 -11.57
CA GLN A 57 -5.83 -1.30 -11.73
C GLN A 57 -5.08 -2.40 -12.52
N GLY A 58 -4.31 -2.02 -13.54
CA GLY A 58 -3.53 -2.98 -14.32
C GLY A 58 -2.45 -3.70 -13.51
N LYS A 59 -1.82 -3.04 -12.52
CA LYS A 59 -0.88 -3.71 -11.59
C LYS A 59 -1.61 -4.66 -10.66
N GLU A 60 -2.79 -4.27 -10.16
CA GLU A 60 -3.62 -5.14 -9.34
C GLU A 60 -4.06 -6.38 -10.12
N ASP A 61 -4.58 -6.20 -11.34
CA ASP A 61 -5.03 -7.29 -12.20
C ASP A 61 -3.89 -8.25 -12.53
N ALA A 62 -2.70 -7.73 -12.88
CA ALA A 62 -1.52 -8.55 -13.15
C ALA A 62 -1.05 -9.35 -11.91
N ALA A 63 -1.06 -8.72 -10.72
CA ALA A 63 -0.78 -9.42 -9.47
C ALA A 63 -1.79 -10.55 -9.21
N ILE A 64 -3.08 -10.31 -9.46
CA ILE A 64 -4.15 -11.31 -9.35
C ILE A 64 -3.91 -12.47 -10.32
N GLU A 65 -3.49 -12.21 -11.56
CA GLU A 65 -3.15 -13.26 -12.53
C GLU A 65 -2.01 -14.16 -12.02
N VAL A 66 -0.94 -13.58 -11.49
CA VAL A 66 0.18 -14.34 -10.90
C VAL A 66 -0.28 -15.21 -9.74
N LEU A 67 -1.08 -14.66 -8.81
CA LEU A 67 -1.58 -15.43 -7.66
C LEU A 67 -2.57 -16.53 -8.07
N ASN A 68 -3.36 -16.32 -9.13
CA ASN A 68 -4.35 -17.28 -9.61
C ASN A 68 -3.75 -18.61 -10.06
N GLU A 69 -2.53 -18.61 -10.60
CA GLU A 69 -1.82 -19.83 -10.97
C GLU A 69 -1.65 -20.79 -9.78
N TYR A 70 -1.38 -20.25 -8.60
CA TYR A 70 -1.22 -21.01 -7.36
C TYR A 70 -2.54 -21.23 -6.63
N PHE A 71 -3.48 -20.29 -6.75
CA PHE A 71 -4.78 -20.38 -6.09
C PHE A 71 -5.66 -21.50 -6.66
N THR A 72 -5.62 -21.67 -7.98
CA THR A 72 -6.51 -22.60 -8.69
C THR A 72 -5.93 -24.01 -8.84
N ASP A 73 -4.61 -24.17 -8.74
CA ASP A 73 -3.91 -25.46 -8.80
C ASP A 73 -3.26 -25.83 -7.45
N ASN A 74 -3.83 -26.84 -6.78
CA ASN A 74 -3.32 -27.33 -5.49
C ASN A 74 -1.89 -27.91 -5.57
N LYS A 75 -1.45 -28.40 -6.74
CA LYS A 75 -0.09 -28.88 -6.92
C LYS A 75 0.87 -27.69 -6.92
N MET A 76 0.58 -26.66 -7.71
CA MET A 76 1.36 -25.43 -7.74
C MET A 76 1.41 -24.78 -6.35
N LEU A 77 0.29 -24.73 -5.63
CA LEU A 77 0.23 -24.24 -4.26
C LEU A 77 1.12 -25.04 -3.28
N SER A 78 1.20 -26.36 -3.49
CA SER A 78 2.03 -27.23 -2.64
C SER A 78 3.51 -27.02 -2.88
N GLU A 79 3.88 -26.64 -4.11
CA GLU A 79 5.26 -26.39 -4.55
C GLU A 79 5.72 -24.95 -4.24
N LEU A 80 4.79 -24.02 -4.01
CA LEU A 80 5.07 -22.66 -3.57
C LEU A 80 5.74 -22.65 -2.18
N LYS A 81 6.98 -22.18 -2.13
CA LYS A 81 7.80 -22.06 -0.91
C LYS A 81 7.74 -20.66 -0.33
N GLY A 82 7.61 -19.63 -1.15
CA GLY A 82 7.54 -18.25 -0.69
C GLY A 82 7.52 -17.22 -1.81
N TYR A 83 7.67 -15.96 -1.44
CA TYR A 83 7.61 -14.81 -2.36
C TYR A 83 8.65 -14.90 -3.48
N TYR A 84 9.85 -15.43 -3.20
CA TYR A 84 10.89 -15.55 -4.23
C TYR A 84 10.49 -16.44 -5.41
N ASP A 85 9.51 -17.35 -5.25
CA ASP A 85 9.02 -18.17 -6.36
C ASP A 85 8.14 -17.40 -7.35
N ILE A 86 7.62 -16.23 -6.97
CA ILE A 86 6.74 -15.40 -7.80
C ILE A 86 7.32 -14.02 -8.13
N GLU A 87 8.43 -13.63 -7.47
CA GLU A 87 9.05 -12.31 -7.60
C GLU A 87 9.36 -11.97 -9.07
N ASP A 88 10.01 -12.86 -9.80
CA ASP A 88 10.37 -12.63 -11.21
C ASP A 88 9.12 -12.35 -12.07
N LYS A 89 8.01 -13.06 -11.85
CA LYS A 89 6.75 -12.86 -12.60
C LYS A 89 6.11 -11.51 -12.29
N LEU A 90 6.17 -11.08 -11.03
CA LEU A 90 5.68 -9.76 -10.62
C LEU A 90 6.52 -8.66 -11.26
N GLU A 91 7.86 -8.81 -11.24
CA GLU A 91 8.78 -7.86 -11.85
C GLU A 91 8.59 -7.75 -13.37
N GLU A 92 8.34 -8.86 -14.07
CA GLU A 92 7.99 -8.88 -15.50
C GLU A 92 6.71 -8.08 -15.80
N CYS A 93 5.77 -8.00 -14.85
CA CYS A 93 4.56 -7.19 -14.93
C CYS A 93 4.75 -5.75 -14.42
N GLY A 94 5.98 -5.35 -14.05
CA GLY A 94 6.27 -4.01 -13.52
C GLY A 94 5.77 -3.78 -12.10
N ILE A 95 5.61 -4.85 -11.32
CA ILE A 95 5.22 -4.84 -9.91
C ILE A 95 6.49 -5.04 -9.09
N ASP A 96 6.94 -3.99 -8.39
CA ASP A 96 8.04 -4.11 -7.44
C ASP A 96 7.55 -4.64 -6.09
N ARG A 97 8.47 -4.88 -5.13
CA ARG A 97 8.09 -5.34 -3.78
C ARG A 97 7.16 -4.37 -3.05
N SER A 98 7.32 -3.06 -3.23
CA SER A 98 6.46 -2.07 -2.56
C SER A 98 5.04 -2.15 -3.10
N ASP A 99 4.89 -2.31 -4.42
CA ASP A 99 3.59 -2.57 -5.05
C ASP A 99 2.99 -3.88 -4.55
N ALA A 100 3.78 -4.97 -4.55
CA ALA A 100 3.32 -6.29 -4.12
C ALA A 100 2.87 -6.28 -2.65
N ILE A 101 3.60 -5.61 -1.76
CA ILE A 101 3.22 -5.45 -0.35
C ILE A 101 1.85 -4.80 -0.25
N ARG A 102 1.61 -3.69 -0.94
CA ARG A 102 0.33 -2.96 -0.90
C ARG A 102 -0.81 -3.78 -1.50
N ILE A 103 -0.59 -4.39 -2.67
CA ILE A 103 -1.61 -5.20 -3.37
C ILE A 103 -1.97 -6.43 -2.54
N PHE A 104 -0.98 -7.21 -2.08
CA PHE A 104 -1.25 -8.44 -1.34
C PHE A 104 -1.84 -8.15 0.04
N THR A 105 -1.45 -7.04 0.69
CA THR A 105 -2.09 -6.61 1.94
C THR A 105 -3.57 -6.29 1.73
N LEU A 106 -3.91 -5.58 0.65
CA LEU A 106 -5.30 -5.30 0.29
C LEU A 106 -6.07 -6.61 0.02
N LEU A 107 -5.53 -7.49 -0.84
CA LEU A 107 -6.17 -8.76 -1.19
C LEU A 107 -6.39 -9.66 0.04
N LYS A 108 -5.40 -9.73 0.94
CA LYS A 108 -5.51 -10.49 2.19
C LYS A 108 -6.58 -9.89 3.11
N ALA A 109 -6.62 -8.56 3.25
CA ALA A 109 -7.65 -7.86 4.03
C ALA A 109 -9.07 -8.09 3.49
N GLU A 110 -9.21 -8.30 2.18
CA GLU A 110 -10.46 -8.69 1.52
C GLU A 110 -10.80 -10.18 1.67
N GLY A 111 -9.92 -10.99 2.27
CA GLY A 111 -10.06 -12.45 2.38
C GLY A 111 -9.81 -13.20 1.07
N ARG A 112 -9.09 -12.58 0.13
CA ARG A 112 -8.75 -13.16 -1.18
C ARG A 112 -7.33 -13.72 -1.15
N PHE A 113 -7.12 -14.84 -1.84
CA PHE A 113 -5.80 -15.49 -1.99
C PHE A 113 -5.11 -15.86 -0.66
N GLU A 114 -5.81 -15.88 0.48
CA GLU A 114 -5.23 -16.13 1.82
C GLU A 114 -4.29 -17.33 1.83
N ARG A 115 -4.73 -18.47 1.28
CA ARG A 115 -3.93 -19.71 1.21
C ARG A 115 -2.61 -19.57 0.44
N VAL A 116 -2.59 -18.72 -0.59
CA VAL A 116 -1.38 -18.45 -1.40
C VAL A 116 -0.48 -17.47 -0.65
N ILE A 117 -1.06 -16.41 -0.08
CA ILE A 117 -0.33 -15.36 0.65
C ILE A 117 0.29 -15.94 1.94
N GLU A 118 -0.40 -16.81 2.66
CA GLU A 118 0.11 -17.49 3.86
C GLU A 118 1.36 -18.34 3.58
N LYS A 119 1.50 -18.90 2.35
CA LYS A 119 2.72 -19.61 1.95
C LYS A 119 3.94 -18.71 1.87
N MET A 120 3.74 -17.40 1.77
CA MET A 120 4.82 -16.42 1.74
C MET A 120 5.42 -16.18 3.13
N ASP A 121 4.77 -16.58 4.22
CA ASP A 121 5.41 -16.54 5.55
C ASP A 121 6.41 -17.68 5.71
N SER A 122 7.58 -17.52 5.08
CA SER A 122 8.63 -18.51 5.07
C SER A 122 10.02 -17.88 4.95
N SER A 123 11.06 -18.71 5.15
CA SER A 123 12.44 -18.32 4.88
C SER A 123 12.73 -18.10 3.39
N HIS A 124 11.82 -18.51 2.50
CA HIS A 124 11.89 -18.28 1.06
C HIS A 124 11.15 -17.01 0.61
N SER A 125 11.01 -16.06 1.53
CA SER A 125 10.52 -14.72 1.28
C SER A 125 11.44 -13.71 1.98
N PRO A 126 11.60 -12.51 1.41
CA PRO A 126 12.21 -11.41 2.12
C PRO A 126 11.33 -11.02 3.32
N SER A 127 11.93 -10.43 4.35
CA SER A 127 11.27 -10.14 5.64
C SER A 127 9.98 -9.35 5.50
N GLU A 128 9.97 -8.37 4.60
CA GLU A 128 8.88 -7.46 4.32
C GLU A 128 7.73 -8.10 3.53
N CYS A 129 7.94 -9.28 2.94
CA CYS A 129 6.96 -10.00 2.12
C CYS A 129 6.53 -11.33 2.76
N ARG A 130 6.33 -11.35 4.09
CA ARG A 130 5.91 -12.54 4.82
C ARG A 130 4.45 -12.52 5.22
N THR A 131 4.03 -11.43 5.86
CA THR A 131 2.74 -11.40 6.57
C THR A 131 1.66 -10.64 5.81
N PHE A 132 2.00 -9.57 5.09
CA PHE A 132 1.05 -8.75 4.31
C PHE A 132 -0.19 -8.35 5.14
N ASP A 133 0.02 -8.00 6.41
CA ASP A 133 -1.03 -7.55 7.30
C ASP A 133 -1.10 -6.03 7.29
N ILE A 134 -2.31 -5.48 7.37
CA ILE A 134 -2.51 -4.05 7.65
C ILE A 134 -1.88 -3.77 9.01
N SER A 135 -0.79 -3.01 9.03
CA SER A 135 -0.11 -2.68 10.28
C SER A 135 -0.97 -1.72 11.10
N HIS A 136 -0.70 -1.63 12.40
CA HIS A 136 -1.34 -0.63 13.24
C HIS A 136 -1.07 0.82 12.79
N TRP A 137 -0.06 1.02 11.93
CA TRP A 137 0.27 2.33 11.35
C TRP A 137 -0.46 2.60 10.03
N ASP A 138 -1.10 1.58 9.45
CA ASP A 138 -1.89 1.67 8.22
C ASP A 138 -3.38 1.95 8.49
N ILE A 139 -3.80 2.05 9.76
CA ILE A 139 -5.19 2.32 10.22
C ILE A 139 -5.25 3.64 11.00
#